data_AF-A0A9Q0CVX6-F1
#
_entry.id   AF-A0A9Q0CVX6-F1
#
_cell.length_a   1.000
_cell.length_b   1.000
_cell.length_c   1.000
_cell.angle_alpha   90.00
_cell.angle_beta   90.00
_cell.angle_gamma   90.00
#
_symmetry.space_group_name_H-M   'P 1'
#
loop_
_entity.id
_entity.type
_entity.pdbx_description
1 polymer ?
#
loop_
_entity_poly.entity_id
_entity_poly.type
_entity_poly.pdbx_seq_one_letter_code
_entity_poly.pdbx_strand_id
1 'polypeptide(L)'
;MWSPQLVPKPADWGSQVDVVGYCFLNLGPKYQPPRELVEWIEQGTKPIYIGFGSIPLDDEKNITAIILEALKETGQRGIIGRGWGSLGSLSEVPVDVYLLDDCPHDWLFPRCAAVIHHGGAGTTATGLRAGCPTTIIPFFGDQFFWGDRILAKGVWPAPIPISELAVERLISAIKFMLEPERNRKSNNIGNISMSSMGVTKKKFILSIQTKYEKLKMVSKREII
;
A
#
# COMPACT_ATOMS: atom_id res chain seq x y z
N MET A 1 -14.58 -0.12 0.21
CA MET A 1 -14.15 -1.04 1.28
C MET A 1 -12.88 -0.49 1.91
N TRP A 2 -12.92 -0.15 3.20
CA TRP A 2 -11.79 0.39 3.94
C TRP A 2 -11.93 0.06 5.43
N SER A 3 -10.87 0.24 6.21
CA SER A 3 -10.93 0.07 7.66
C SER A 3 -11.65 1.25 8.33
N PRO A 4 -12.70 1.03 9.16
CA PRO A 4 -13.31 2.06 9.99
C PRO A 4 -12.31 2.81 10.88
N GLN A 5 -11.19 2.17 11.21
CA GLN A 5 -10.12 2.80 11.98
C GLN A 5 -9.38 3.86 11.16
N LEU A 6 -9.27 3.69 9.85
CA LEU A 6 -8.65 4.69 8.97
C LEU A 6 -9.63 5.81 8.64
N VAL A 7 -10.86 5.44 8.28
CA VAL A 7 -11.95 6.37 8.00
C VAL A 7 -13.22 5.85 8.64
N PRO A 8 -13.81 6.54 9.64
CA PRO A 8 -15.04 6.09 10.27
C PRO A 8 -16.18 6.05 9.25
N LYS A 9 -17.21 5.25 9.55
CA LYS A 9 -18.46 5.28 8.76
C LYS A 9 -19.04 6.71 8.83
N PRO A 10 -19.35 7.35 7.69
CA PRO A 10 -20.03 8.64 7.68
C PRO A 10 -21.35 8.58 8.45
N ALA A 11 -21.67 9.63 9.22
CA ALA A 11 -22.82 9.63 10.12
C ALA A 11 -24.18 9.65 9.38
N ASP A 12 -24.17 10.16 8.15
CA ASP A 12 -25.30 10.22 7.23
C ASP A 12 -25.59 8.86 6.55
N TRP A 13 -24.70 7.87 6.69
CA TRP A 13 -24.94 6.55 6.16
C TRP A 13 -25.87 5.77 7.09
N GLY A 14 -27.08 5.47 6.62
CA GLY A 14 -28.08 4.70 7.36
C GLY A 14 -27.59 3.30 7.82
N SER A 15 -28.36 2.63 8.67
CA SER A 15 -28.00 1.32 9.27
C SER A 15 -27.86 0.17 8.26
N GLN A 16 -28.33 0.36 7.03
CA GLN A 16 -28.24 -0.65 5.97
C GLN A 16 -26.84 -0.71 5.33
N VAL A 17 -26.04 0.34 5.44
CA VAL A 17 -24.68 0.41 4.87
C VAL A 17 -23.65 0.24 5.99
N ASP A 18 -22.68 -0.64 5.79
CA ASP A 18 -21.58 -0.86 6.73
C ASP A 18 -20.21 -0.68 6.07
N VAL A 19 -19.26 -0.16 6.84
CA VAL A 19 -17.84 -0.16 6.49
C VAL A 19 -17.22 -1.41 7.10
N VAL A 20 -16.98 -2.41 6.26
CA VAL A 20 -16.65 -3.78 6.71
C VAL A 20 -15.15 -4.08 6.79
N GLY A 21 -14.28 -3.11 6.56
CA GLY A 21 -12.84 -3.33 6.46
C GLY A 21 -12.35 -3.58 5.03
N TYR A 22 -11.11 -4.04 4.93
CA TYR A 22 -10.44 -4.38 3.68
C TYR A 22 -10.65 -5.86 3.32
N CYS A 23 -10.83 -6.15 2.02
CA CYS A 23 -10.77 -7.50 1.48
C CYS A 23 -9.35 -7.76 0.94
N PHE A 24 -8.60 -8.66 1.56
CA PHE A 24 -7.28 -9.07 1.08
C PHE A 24 -7.38 -10.37 0.29
N LEU A 25 -6.61 -10.44 -0.80
CA LEU A 25 -6.52 -11.65 -1.61
C LEU A 25 -5.68 -12.76 -0.94
N ASN A 26 -4.79 -12.41 0.01
CA ASN A 26 -3.93 -13.34 0.75
C ASN A 26 -3.15 -14.28 -0.20
N LEU A 27 -2.46 -13.71 -1.17
CA LEU A 27 -1.74 -14.47 -2.21
C LEU A 27 -0.37 -14.92 -1.72
N GLY A 28 0.25 -14.15 -0.82
CA GLY A 28 1.61 -14.41 -0.36
C GLY A 28 1.90 -15.81 0.19
N PRO A 29 1.03 -16.45 0.99
CA PRO A 29 1.28 -17.81 1.50
C PRO A 29 1.43 -18.90 0.43
N LYS A 30 0.89 -18.68 -0.77
CA LYS A 30 0.98 -19.63 -1.89
C LYS A 30 1.99 -19.19 -2.95
N TYR A 31 2.59 -18.01 -2.77
CA TYR A 31 3.51 -17.44 -3.73
C TYR A 31 4.87 -18.12 -3.64
N GLN A 32 5.40 -18.54 -4.78
CA GLN A 32 6.75 -19.06 -4.92
C GLN A 32 7.60 -17.97 -5.59
N PRO A 33 8.39 -17.21 -4.82
CA PRO A 33 9.23 -16.16 -5.39
C PRO A 33 10.34 -16.76 -6.25
N PRO A 34 10.80 -16.05 -7.30
CA PRO A 34 12.03 -16.39 -7.99
C PRO A 34 13.20 -16.45 -7.01
N ARG A 35 14.08 -17.44 -7.18
CA ARG A 35 15.25 -17.65 -6.32
C ARG A 35 16.12 -16.41 -6.24
N GLU A 36 16.36 -15.78 -7.39
CA GLU A 36 17.09 -14.52 -7.54
C GLU A 36 16.57 -13.41 -6.61
N LEU A 37 15.24 -13.20 -6.57
CA LEU A 37 14.63 -12.18 -5.72
C LEU A 37 14.88 -12.47 -4.23
N VAL A 38 14.76 -13.74 -3.83
CA VAL A 38 15.01 -14.15 -2.44
C VAL A 38 16.46 -13.93 -2.06
N GLU A 39 17.39 -14.41 -2.89
CA GLU A 39 18.83 -14.27 -2.66
C GLU A 39 19.23 -12.80 -2.59
N TRP A 40 18.72 -11.97 -3.50
CA TRP A 40 19.00 -10.54 -3.48
C TRP A 40 18.47 -9.88 -2.20
N ILE A 41 17.25 -10.19 -1.75
CA ILE A 41 16.71 -9.66 -0.48
C ILE A 41 17.59 -10.08 0.71
N GLU A 42 18.01 -11.34 0.77
CA GLU A 42 18.76 -11.91 1.90
C GLU A 42 20.22 -11.43 1.99
N GLN A 43 20.82 -11.01 0.88
CA GLN A 43 22.23 -10.57 0.83
C GLN A 43 22.50 -9.19 1.43
N GLY A 44 21.48 -8.46 1.91
CA GLY A 44 21.71 -7.13 2.46
C GLY A 44 20.59 -6.64 3.38
N THR A 45 20.58 -5.34 3.62
CA THR A 45 19.54 -4.70 4.43
C THR A 45 18.19 -4.76 3.73
N LYS A 46 17.11 -4.70 4.53
CA LYS A 46 15.74 -4.67 4.01
C LYS A 46 15.59 -3.51 3.00
N PRO A 47 15.11 -3.78 1.78
CA PRO A 47 15.01 -2.76 0.75
C PRO A 47 13.79 -1.86 0.94
N ILE A 48 13.78 -0.72 0.25
CA ILE A 48 12.58 0.09 0.03
C ILE A 48 11.90 -0.40 -1.24
N TYR A 49 10.60 -0.70 -1.17
CA TYR A 49 9.82 -0.96 -2.38
C TYR A 49 9.31 0.35 -2.97
N ILE A 50 9.44 0.52 -4.28
CA ILE A 50 8.89 1.64 -5.04
C ILE A 50 8.09 1.08 -6.22
N GLY A 51 6.81 1.42 -6.32
CA GLY A 51 6.02 0.98 -7.47
C GLY A 51 4.70 1.71 -7.64
N PHE A 52 4.41 2.08 -8.88
CA PHE A 52 3.19 2.82 -9.25
C PHE A 52 2.12 1.93 -9.89
N GLY A 53 2.31 0.61 -9.91
CA GLY A 53 1.30 -0.34 -10.38
C GLY A 53 1.00 -0.15 -11.88
N SER A 54 -0.28 -0.14 -12.24
CA SER A 54 -0.74 -0.01 -13.64
C SER A 54 -0.88 1.43 -14.12
N ILE A 55 -0.25 2.39 -13.44
CA ILE A 55 -0.29 3.80 -13.83
C ILE A 55 0.70 4.02 -15.00
N PRO A 56 0.23 4.48 -16.18
CA PRO A 56 1.14 4.91 -17.24
C PRO A 56 1.89 6.16 -16.78
N LEU A 57 3.17 6.25 -17.12
CA LEU A 57 4.04 7.34 -16.69
C LEU A 57 4.47 8.15 -17.89
N ASP A 58 4.25 9.47 -17.84
CA ASP A 58 4.62 10.35 -18.93
C ASP A 58 6.14 10.55 -19.04
N ASP A 59 6.85 10.53 -17.91
CA ASP A 59 8.31 10.69 -17.83
C ASP A 59 8.97 9.61 -16.94
N GLU A 60 8.84 8.36 -17.36
CA GLU A 60 9.39 7.19 -16.67
C GLU A 60 10.90 7.32 -16.38
N LYS A 61 11.66 7.98 -17.26
CA LYS A 61 13.11 8.11 -17.17
C LYS A 61 13.50 9.08 -16.05
N ASN A 62 12.90 10.26 -16.02
CA ASN A 62 13.15 11.23 -14.96
C ASN A 62 12.70 10.68 -13.60
N ILE A 63 11.53 10.05 -13.53
CA ILE A 63 11.04 9.43 -12.29
C ILE A 63 12.01 8.34 -11.81
N THR A 64 12.49 7.49 -12.72
CA THR A 64 13.49 6.47 -12.39
C THR A 64 14.78 7.11 -11.89
N ALA A 65 15.29 8.17 -12.54
CA ALA A 65 16.49 8.88 -12.11
C ALA A 65 16.35 9.44 -10.69
N ILE A 66 15.20 10.08 -10.39
CA ILE A 66 14.89 10.62 -9.06
C ILE A 66 14.92 9.50 -7.99
N ILE A 67 14.34 8.34 -8.30
CA ILE A 67 14.31 7.19 -7.39
C ILE A 67 15.73 6.68 -7.12
N LEU A 68 16.52 6.47 -8.18
CA LEU A 68 17.89 5.97 -8.05
C LEU A 68 18.77 6.93 -7.25
N GLU A 69 18.66 8.22 -7.52
CA GLU A 69 19.42 9.26 -6.81
C GLU A 69 19.03 9.31 -5.33
N ALA A 70 17.73 9.29 -5.01
CA ALA A 70 17.29 9.28 -3.63
C ALA A 70 17.74 8.02 -2.86
N LEU A 71 17.70 6.85 -3.49
CA LEU A 71 18.20 5.61 -2.90
C LEU A 71 19.71 5.69 -2.63
N LYS A 72 20.49 6.16 -3.62
CA LYS A 72 21.94 6.35 -3.49
C LYS A 72 22.28 7.31 -2.35
N GLU A 73 21.67 8.49 -2.33
CA GLU A 73 21.92 9.54 -1.32
C GLU A 73 21.49 9.13 0.10
N THR A 74 20.53 8.20 0.21
CA THR A 74 20.12 7.64 1.50
C THR A 74 20.83 6.35 1.87
N GLY A 75 21.71 5.83 1.00
CA GLY A 75 22.41 4.56 1.19
C GLY A 75 21.46 3.37 1.30
N GLN A 76 20.29 3.44 0.65
CA GLN A 76 19.25 2.43 0.73
C GLN A 76 19.21 1.56 -0.52
N ARG A 77 18.92 0.29 -0.31
CA ARG A 77 18.63 -0.67 -1.39
C ARG A 77 17.18 -0.52 -1.82
N GLY A 78 16.90 -0.69 -3.10
CA GLY A 78 15.57 -0.48 -3.68
C GLY A 78 15.05 -1.68 -4.47
N ILE A 79 13.77 -1.98 -4.34
CA ILE A 79 13.03 -2.82 -5.28
C ILE A 79 12.12 -1.90 -6.09
N ILE A 80 12.34 -1.83 -7.40
CA ILE A 80 11.51 -1.05 -8.33
C ILE A 80 10.53 -1.98 -9.03
N GLY A 81 9.24 -1.82 -8.73
CA GLY A 81 8.16 -2.49 -9.45
C GLY A 81 7.92 -1.82 -10.80
N ARG A 82 8.27 -2.50 -11.89
CA ARG A 82 8.16 -1.97 -13.27
C ARG A 82 6.74 -1.55 -13.62
N GLY A 83 5.76 -2.35 -13.22
CA GLY A 83 4.35 -2.08 -13.48
C GLY A 83 4.07 -1.87 -14.97
N TRP A 84 3.05 -1.07 -15.29
CA TRP A 84 2.71 -0.73 -16.69
C TRP A 84 3.44 0.51 -17.20
N GLY A 85 4.09 1.26 -16.32
CA GLY A 85 4.85 2.46 -16.66
C GLY A 85 6.33 2.21 -16.94
N SER A 86 6.73 0.95 -17.18
CA SER A 86 8.10 0.53 -17.50
C SER A 86 9.19 1.15 -16.61
N LEU A 87 8.88 1.35 -15.32
CA LEU A 87 9.79 1.99 -14.36
C LEU A 87 11.10 1.20 -14.27
N GLY A 88 12.26 1.87 -14.27
CA GLY A 88 13.53 1.15 -14.23
C GLY A 88 14.00 0.60 -15.58
N SER A 89 13.52 1.16 -16.70
CA SER A 89 14.11 0.94 -18.04
C SER A 89 15.51 1.58 -18.12
N LEU A 90 16.51 0.86 -17.60
CA LEU A 90 17.89 1.29 -17.47
C LEU A 90 18.81 0.47 -18.38
N SER A 91 19.86 1.09 -18.92
CA SER A 91 20.92 0.38 -19.65
C SER A 91 21.77 -0.49 -18.72
N GLU A 92 21.94 -0.06 -17.47
CA GLU A 92 22.65 -0.77 -16.42
C GLU A 92 21.91 -0.57 -15.10
N VAL A 93 21.65 -1.66 -14.38
CA VAL A 93 20.94 -1.64 -13.10
C VAL A 93 21.97 -1.63 -11.97
N PRO A 94 21.95 -0.64 -11.06
CA PRO A 94 22.84 -0.63 -9.90
C PRO A 94 22.66 -1.89 -9.04
N VAL A 95 23.75 -2.39 -8.44
CA VAL A 95 23.72 -3.61 -7.60
C VAL A 95 22.73 -3.54 -6.43
N ASP A 96 22.51 -2.33 -5.90
CA ASP A 96 21.58 -2.03 -4.82
C ASP A 96 20.13 -1.85 -5.28
N VAL A 97 19.84 -2.13 -6.56
CA VAL A 97 18.50 -2.04 -7.14
C VAL A 97 18.09 -3.36 -7.75
N TYR A 98 16.89 -3.81 -7.41
CA TYR A 98 16.24 -4.95 -8.02
C TYR A 98 15.04 -4.50 -8.85
N LEU A 99 14.99 -4.90 -10.13
CA LEU A 99 13.83 -4.65 -10.99
C LEU A 99 12.84 -5.80 -10.86
N LEU A 100 11.63 -5.49 -10.40
CA LEU A 100 10.60 -6.45 -10.11
C LEU A 100 9.47 -6.35 -11.13
N ASP A 101 9.11 -7.48 -11.74
CA ASP A 101 7.95 -7.56 -12.65
C ASP A 101 6.64 -7.68 -11.86
N ASP A 102 6.36 -8.83 -11.26
CA ASP A 102 5.18 -9.06 -10.43
C ASP A 102 5.52 -9.81 -9.14
N CYS A 103 4.89 -9.40 -8.04
CA CYS A 103 5.02 -10.05 -6.74
C CYS A 103 3.86 -9.61 -5.84
N PRO A 104 3.18 -10.56 -5.16
CA PRO A 104 2.17 -10.21 -4.18
C PRO A 104 2.70 -9.28 -3.09
N HIS A 105 2.07 -8.11 -2.95
CA HIS A 105 2.47 -7.11 -1.95
C HIS A 105 2.38 -7.62 -0.51
N ASP A 106 1.47 -8.56 -0.23
CA ASP A 106 1.35 -9.21 1.08
C ASP A 106 2.48 -10.19 1.40
N TRP A 107 3.21 -10.66 0.37
CA TRP A 107 4.50 -11.34 0.55
C TRP A 107 5.65 -10.34 0.62
N LEU A 108 5.66 -9.34 -0.25
CA LEU A 108 6.82 -8.45 -0.40
C LEU A 108 6.96 -7.45 0.75
N PHE A 109 5.90 -6.74 1.12
CA PHE A 109 5.99 -5.60 2.03
C PHE A 109 6.52 -5.95 3.43
N PRO A 110 6.22 -7.11 4.04
CA PRO A 110 6.85 -7.52 5.30
C PRO A 110 8.39 -7.64 5.23
N ARG A 111 8.94 -7.78 4.03
CA ARG A 111 10.39 -7.88 3.76
C ARG A 111 11.02 -6.53 3.44
N CYS A 112 10.23 -5.46 3.33
CA CYS A 112 10.70 -4.11 3.05
C CYS A 112 10.93 -3.30 4.34
N ALA A 113 11.82 -2.32 4.28
CA ALA A 113 12.02 -1.32 5.32
C ALA A 113 10.99 -0.17 5.22
N ALA A 114 10.60 0.18 3.99
CA ALA A 114 9.58 1.17 3.68
C ALA A 114 8.94 0.87 2.31
N VAL A 115 7.79 1.50 2.05
CA VAL A 115 7.01 1.36 0.82
C VAL A 115 6.70 2.75 0.23
N ILE A 116 6.90 2.91 -1.06
CA ILE A 116 6.58 4.12 -1.82
C ILE A 116 5.68 3.70 -2.97
N HIS A 117 4.45 4.22 -3.03
CA HIS A 117 3.48 3.79 -4.03
C HIS A 117 2.50 4.88 -4.46
N HIS A 118 1.80 4.65 -5.56
CA HIS A 118 0.87 5.63 -6.14
C HIS A 118 -0.35 5.96 -5.27
N GLY A 119 -0.74 5.08 -4.33
CA GLY A 119 -1.84 5.34 -3.41
C GLY A 119 -3.12 4.56 -3.67
N GLY A 120 -3.09 3.53 -4.51
CA GLY A 120 -4.24 2.66 -4.75
C GLY A 120 -4.74 2.00 -3.46
N ALA A 121 -6.06 1.96 -3.27
CA ALA A 121 -6.68 1.52 -2.01
C ALA A 121 -6.18 0.16 -1.50
N GLY A 122 -5.99 -0.82 -2.39
CA GLY A 122 -5.50 -2.15 -2.05
C GLY A 122 -4.02 -2.18 -1.65
N THR A 123 -3.18 -1.41 -2.34
CA THR A 123 -1.75 -1.27 -1.99
C THR A 123 -1.59 -0.56 -0.66
N THR A 124 -2.30 0.56 -0.45
CA THR A 124 -2.32 1.29 0.83
C THR A 124 -2.76 0.38 1.98
N ALA A 125 -3.83 -0.40 1.79
CA ALA A 125 -4.31 -1.35 2.77
C ALA A 125 -3.27 -2.43 3.11
N THR A 126 -2.52 -2.88 2.10
CA THR A 126 -1.50 -3.93 2.27
C THR A 126 -0.27 -3.38 2.99
N GLY A 127 0.15 -2.13 2.69
CA GLY A 127 1.22 -1.43 3.43
C GLY A 127 0.86 -1.22 4.90
N LEU A 128 -0.36 -0.74 5.16
CA LEU A 128 -0.94 -0.65 6.51
C LEU A 128 -0.89 -1.97 7.25
N ARG A 129 -1.36 -3.06 6.61
CA ARG A 129 -1.37 -4.39 7.21
C ARG A 129 0.04 -4.93 7.49
N ALA A 130 0.99 -4.66 6.61
CA ALA A 130 2.38 -5.07 6.79
C ALA A 130 3.09 -4.29 7.90
N GLY A 131 2.50 -3.20 8.40
CA GLY A 131 3.13 -2.30 9.37
C GLY A 131 4.33 -1.55 8.79
N CYS A 132 4.45 -1.49 7.47
CA CYS A 132 5.59 -0.89 6.81
C CYS A 132 5.40 0.64 6.72
N PRO A 133 6.39 1.46 7.13
CA PRO A 133 6.40 2.89 6.84
C PRO A 133 6.11 3.14 5.35
N THR A 134 5.15 4.02 5.06
CA THR A 134 4.64 4.20 3.68
C THR A 134 4.54 5.67 3.30
N THR A 135 5.03 6.07 2.12
CA THR A 135 4.66 7.36 1.50
C THR A 135 3.86 7.13 0.22
N ILE A 136 2.97 8.07 -0.08
CA ILE A 136 2.10 8.03 -1.25
C ILE A 136 2.56 9.10 -2.26
N ILE A 137 2.70 8.70 -3.52
CA ILE A 137 2.94 9.58 -4.65
C ILE A 137 1.67 9.60 -5.52
N PRO A 138 0.68 10.45 -5.20
CA PRO A 138 -0.58 10.44 -5.92
C PRO A 138 -0.45 11.06 -7.31
N PHE A 139 -1.10 10.41 -8.28
CA PHE A 139 -1.25 10.85 -9.66
C PHE A 139 -2.64 11.44 -9.90
N PHE A 140 -3.70 10.75 -9.46
CA PHE A 140 -5.09 11.17 -9.67
C PHE A 140 -6.09 10.49 -8.72
N GLY A 141 -7.33 11.02 -8.71
CA GLY A 141 -8.48 10.34 -8.11
C GLY A 141 -8.37 10.12 -6.61
N ASP A 142 -8.72 8.92 -6.16
CA ASP A 142 -8.79 8.55 -4.74
C ASP A 142 -7.41 8.42 -4.08
N GLN A 143 -6.33 8.45 -4.84
CA GLN A 143 -4.95 8.38 -4.33
C GLN A 143 -4.63 9.54 -3.39
N PHE A 144 -5.09 10.75 -3.72
CA PHE A 144 -4.94 11.94 -2.86
C PHE A 144 -5.68 11.75 -1.54
N PHE A 145 -6.91 11.23 -1.60
CA PHE A 145 -7.69 10.93 -0.41
C PHE A 145 -6.96 9.95 0.51
N TRP A 146 -6.42 8.85 -0.03
CA TRP A 146 -5.64 7.89 0.76
C TRP A 146 -4.38 8.53 1.34
N GLY A 147 -3.71 9.39 0.56
CA GLY A 147 -2.62 10.26 1.02
C GLY A 147 -2.98 11.07 2.26
N ASP A 148 -4.11 11.78 2.22
CA ASP A 148 -4.56 12.57 3.35
C ASP A 148 -4.92 11.71 4.57
N ARG A 149 -5.53 10.53 4.33
CA ARG A 149 -5.89 9.62 5.42
C ARG A 149 -4.67 9.06 6.13
N ILE A 150 -3.59 8.77 5.41
CA ILE A 150 -2.35 8.32 6.05
C ILE A 150 -1.65 9.45 6.80
N LEU A 151 -1.64 10.67 6.23
CA LEU A 151 -1.06 11.84 6.88
C LEU A 151 -1.77 12.15 8.19
N ALA A 152 -3.10 12.06 8.20
CA ALA A 152 -3.92 12.27 9.40
C ALA A 152 -3.62 11.28 10.54
N LYS A 153 -2.96 10.14 10.26
CA LYS A 153 -2.48 9.22 11.31
C LYS A 153 -1.19 9.68 11.98
N GLY A 154 -0.45 10.61 11.37
CA GLY A 154 0.75 11.22 11.95
C GLY A 154 1.95 10.28 12.09
N VAL A 155 1.89 9.08 11.50
CA VAL A 155 2.97 8.07 11.57
C VAL A 155 3.85 8.10 10.34
N TRP A 156 3.34 8.57 9.21
CA TRP A 156 3.98 8.53 7.90
C TRP A 156 4.17 9.92 7.31
N PRO A 157 5.12 10.10 6.38
CA PRO A 157 5.39 11.39 5.78
C PRO A 157 4.19 11.88 4.94
N ALA A 158 4.19 13.18 4.65
CA ALA A 158 3.21 13.77 3.76
C ALA A 158 3.29 13.16 2.36
N PRO A 159 2.15 12.97 1.66
CA PRO A 159 2.15 12.57 0.27
C PRO A 159 2.96 13.55 -0.58
N ILE A 160 3.57 13.03 -1.64
CA ILE A 160 4.32 13.82 -2.62
C ILE A 160 3.57 13.72 -3.94
N PRO A 161 2.67 14.66 -4.29
CA PRO A 161 2.02 14.67 -5.59
C PRO A 161 3.04 14.47 -6.71
N ILE A 162 2.69 13.71 -7.75
CA ILE A 162 3.66 13.40 -8.82
C ILE A 162 4.24 14.67 -9.47
N SER A 163 3.45 15.73 -9.56
CA SER A 163 3.87 17.06 -10.06
C SER A 163 4.91 17.76 -9.17
N GLU A 164 5.06 17.30 -7.93
CA GLU A 164 6.02 17.81 -6.95
C GLU A 164 7.14 16.80 -6.68
N LEU A 165 7.16 15.66 -7.37
CA LEU A 165 8.18 14.63 -7.14
C LEU A 165 9.56 15.17 -7.50
N ALA A 166 10.43 15.22 -6.50
CA ALA A 166 11.81 15.68 -6.60
C ALA A 166 12.71 14.85 -5.67
N VAL A 167 14.00 14.82 -5.98
CA VAL A 167 15.03 14.05 -5.26
C VAL A 167 15.01 14.38 -3.78
N GLU A 168 15.02 15.67 -3.42
CA GLU A 168 15.11 16.14 -2.05
C GLU A 168 13.88 15.75 -1.23
N ARG A 169 12.70 15.79 -1.86
CA ARG A 169 11.44 15.40 -1.22
C ARG A 169 11.40 13.90 -0.97
N LEU A 170 11.88 13.12 -1.94
CA LEU A 170 11.95 11.66 -1.79
C LEU A 170 12.97 11.26 -0.73
N ILE A 171 14.15 11.88 -0.70
CA ILE A 171 15.16 11.72 0.36
C ILE A 171 14.57 12.04 1.73
N SER A 172 13.87 13.16 1.85
CA SER A 172 13.24 13.58 3.11
C SER A 172 12.21 12.57 3.59
N ALA A 173 11.34 12.08 2.69
CA ALA A 173 10.36 11.06 3.01
C ALA A 173 11.01 9.73 3.42
N ILE A 174 12.07 9.29 2.73
CA ILE A 174 12.81 8.08 3.06
C ILE A 174 13.42 8.21 4.47
N LYS A 175 14.15 9.29 4.74
CA LYS A 175 14.78 9.52 6.05
C LYS A 175 13.73 9.54 7.17
N PHE A 176 12.61 10.23 6.97
CA PHE A 176 11.50 10.27 7.92
C PHE A 176 10.94 8.87 8.20
N MET A 177 10.69 8.06 7.16
CA MET A 177 10.16 6.71 7.31
C MET A 177 11.10 5.77 8.07
N LEU A 178 12.41 5.95 7.91
CA LEU A 178 13.44 5.10 8.52
C LEU A 178 13.81 5.52 9.95
N GLU A 179 13.26 6.61 10.48
CA GLU A 179 13.41 6.97 11.90
C GLU A 179 12.91 5.81 12.80
N PRO A 180 13.69 5.38 13.82
CA PRO A 180 13.34 4.23 14.66
C PRO A 180 11.94 4.34 15.30
N GLU A 181 11.57 5.54 15.76
CA GLU A 181 10.26 5.80 16.36
C GLU A 181 9.11 5.65 15.36
N ARG A 182 9.32 6.05 14.10
CA ARG A 182 8.30 5.94 13.04
C ARG A 182 8.13 4.50 12.60
N ASN A 183 9.22 3.76 12.50
CA ASN A 183 9.19 2.33 12.21
C ASN A 183 8.41 1.56 13.30
N ARG A 184 8.70 1.82 14.58
CA ARG A 184 7.94 1.24 15.71
C ARG A 184 6.44 1.56 15.67
N LYS A 185 6.08 2.82 15.44
CA LYS A 185 4.67 3.24 15.32
C LYS A 185 3.96 2.58 14.13
N SER A 186 4.65 2.41 13.01
CA SER A 186 4.12 1.75 11.81
C SER A 186 3.81 0.27 12.09
N ASN A 187 4.74 -0.44 12.75
CA ASN A 187 4.52 -1.83 13.15
C ASN A 187 3.32 -1.98 14.09
N ASN A 188 3.11 -1.03 15.02
CA ASN A 188 1.94 -1.02 15.90
C ASN A 188 0.63 -0.84 15.11
N ILE A 189 0.61 0.02 14.09
CA ILE A 189 -0.56 0.17 13.21
C ILE A 189 -0.85 -1.13 12.46
N GLY A 190 0.17 -1.84 11.99
CA GLY A 190 0.01 -3.14 11.34
C GLY A 190 -0.64 -4.18 12.26
N ASN A 191 -0.18 -4.26 13.51
CA ASN A 191 -0.73 -5.18 14.52
C ASN A 191 -2.20 -4.87 14.86
N ILE A 192 -2.57 -3.58 15.00
CA ILE A 192 -3.96 -3.16 15.25
C ILE A 192 -4.85 -3.38 14.03
N SER A 193 -4.29 -3.18 12.82
CA SER A 193 -4.99 -3.45 11.57
C SER A 193 -5.32 -4.93 11.44
N MET A 194 -4.39 -5.83 11.83
CA MET A 194 -4.65 -7.27 11.86
C MET A 194 -5.74 -7.69 12.86
N SER A 195 -5.79 -7.09 14.05
CA SER A 195 -6.77 -7.46 15.09
C SER A 195 -8.19 -6.96 14.81
N SER A 196 -8.32 -5.87 14.04
CA SER A 196 -9.62 -5.29 13.64
C SER A 196 -10.19 -5.84 12.33
N MET A 197 -9.44 -6.69 11.62
CA MET A 197 -9.87 -7.34 10.37
C MET A 197 -10.77 -8.54 10.66
N GLY A 198 -12.03 -8.25 10.98
CA GLY A 198 -13.03 -9.22 11.44
C GLY A 198 -14.03 -9.72 10.39
N VAL A 199 -13.84 -9.49 9.09
CA VAL A 199 -14.75 -10.01 8.06
C VAL A 199 -13.98 -10.84 7.03
N THR A 200 -13.74 -12.11 7.36
CA THR A 200 -13.35 -13.12 6.37
C THR A 200 -14.40 -13.15 5.25
N LYS A 201 -14.03 -13.47 4.00
CA LYS A 201 -14.96 -13.59 2.85
C LYS A 201 -16.27 -14.33 3.21
N LYS A 202 -16.19 -15.34 4.09
CA LYS A 202 -17.31 -16.09 4.67
C LYS A 202 -18.26 -15.24 5.54
N LYS A 203 -17.75 -14.39 6.43
CA LYS A 203 -18.56 -13.44 7.24
C LYS A 203 -19.18 -12.33 6.38
N PHE A 204 -18.51 -11.90 5.32
CA PHE A 204 -19.06 -10.90 4.39
C PHE A 204 -20.26 -11.46 3.63
N ILE A 205 -20.12 -12.67 3.08
CA ILE A 205 -21.22 -13.38 2.40
C ILE A 205 -22.39 -13.61 3.37
N LEU A 206 -22.11 -14.04 4.60
CA LEU A 206 -23.16 -14.26 5.60
C LEU A 206 -23.87 -12.95 6.00
N SER A 207 -23.15 -11.84 6.11
CA SER A 207 -23.72 -10.51 6.37
C SER A 207 -24.65 -10.06 5.23
N ILE A 208 -24.22 -10.23 3.98
CA ILE A 208 -25.03 -9.93 2.80
C ILE A 208 -26.29 -10.83 2.76
N GLN A 209 -26.15 -12.14 2.96
CA GLN A 209 -27.28 -13.07 3.00
C GLN A 209 -28.26 -12.70 4.11
N THR A 210 -27.77 -12.40 5.32
CA THR A 210 -28.61 -12.01 6.46
C THR A 210 -29.38 -10.72 6.18
N LYS A 211 -28.74 -9.71 5.58
CA LYS A 211 -29.43 -8.46 5.19
C LYS A 211 -30.43 -8.69 4.06
N TYR A 212 -30.09 -9.49 3.07
CA TYR A 212 -30.98 -9.85 1.97
C TYR A 212 -32.24 -10.59 2.45
N GLU A 213 -32.11 -11.52 3.39
CA GLU A 213 -33.26 -12.19 3.99
C GLU A 213 -34.14 -11.26 4.81
N LYS A 214 -33.54 -10.33 5.58
CA LYS A 214 -34.31 -9.29 6.30
C LYS A 214 -35.08 -8.38 5.34
N LEU A 215 -34.48 -7.98 4.21
CA LEU A 215 -35.16 -7.18 3.18
C LEU A 215 -36.32 -7.94 2.53
N LYS A 216 -36.17 -9.25 2.26
CA LYS A 216 -37.27 -10.12 1.78
C LYS A 216 -38.41 -10.23 2.79
N MET A 217 -38.11 -10.30 4.09
CA MET A 217 -39.11 -10.36 5.15
C MET A 217 -39.92 -9.06 5.27
N VAL A 218 -39.28 -7.90 5.06
CA VAL A 218 -39.95 -6.59 5.07
C VAL A 218 -40.86 -6.44 3.85
N SER A 219 -40.39 -6.80 2.65
CA SER A 219 -41.19 -6.76 1.41
C SER A 219 -42.44 -7.65 1.45
N LYS A 220 -42.41 -8.78 2.19
CA LYS A 220 -43.58 -9.65 2.37
C LYS A 220 -44.63 -9.10 3.34
N ARG A 221 -44.28 -8.13 4.20
CA ARG A 221 -45.21 -7.53 5.18
C ARG A 221 -45.96 -6.32 4.64
N GLU A 222 -45.59 -5.80 3.47
CA GLU A 222 -46.28 -4.69 2.79
C GLU A 222 -47.32 -5.16 1.74
N ILE A 223 -47.54 -6.47 1.61
CA ILE A 223 -48.49 -7.09 0.64
C ILE A 223 -49.66 -7.81 1.36
N ILE A 224 -49.97 -7.44 2.61
CA ILE A 224 -51.14 -7.97 3.35
C ILE A 224 -51.97 -6.81 3.87
#